data_AF-A0A2X3EW22-F1
#
_entry.id   AF-A0A2X3EW22-F1
#
_cell.length_a   1.000
_cell.length_b   1.000
_cell.length_c   1.000
_cell.angle_alpha   90.00
_cell.angle_beta   90.00
_cell.angle_gamma   90.00
#
_symmetry.space_group_name_H-M   'P 1'
#
loop_
_entity.id
_entity.type
_entity.pdbx_description
1 polymer ?
#
loop_
_entity_poly.entity_id
_entity_poly.type
_entity_poly.pdbx_seq_one_letter_code
_entity_poly.pdbx_strand_id
1 'polypeptide(L)' 'MPGGGQGGQPDGGQQQKFMALGSGVIIDAAKGYVVTNNHVVDNATTIKVQLSDGRKFDAKVVGKDPRSDIALIQIQEPKT' A
#
# COMPACT_ATOMS: atom_id res chain seq x y z
N MET A 1 47.51 31.46 7.38
CA MET A 1 46.24 31.27 8.09
C MET A 1 45.80 29.82 7.90
N PRO A 2 45.61 29.00 8.95
CA PRO A 2 44.97 27.70 8.82
C PRO A 2 43.55 27.75 9.42
N GLY A 3 42.54 27.74 8.56
CA GLY A 3 41.13 27.72 8.93
C GLY A 3 40.56 26.30 8.89
N GLY A 4 40.11 25.83 10.06
CA GLY A 4 38.92 24.99 10.29
C GLY A 4 38.64 23.82 9.36
N GLY A 5 38.80 22.60 9.89
CA GLY A 5 38.28 21.38 9.30
C GLY A 5 36.76 21.40 9.16
N GLN A 6 36.26 20.82 8.07
CA GLN A 6 34.86 20.48 7.89
C GLN A 6 34.74 18.98 7.73
N GLY A 7 34.28 18.33 8.80
CA GLY A 7 33.73 16.99 8.74
C GLY A 7 32.38 17.04 8.05
N GLY A 8 32.32 16.51 6.83
CA GLY A 8 31.06 16.23 6.15
C GLY A 8 30.47 14.93 6.70
N GLN A 9 29.44 15.05 7.53
CA GLN A 9 28.58 13.91 7.90
C GLN A 9 27.77 13.48 6.66
N PRO A 10 27.68 12.19 6.33
CA PRO A 10 26.84 11.72 5.23
C PRO A 10 25.35 11.80 5.60
N ASP A 11 24.58 12.49 4.78
CA ASP A 11 23.12 12.61 4.88
C ASP A 11 22.48 11.23 4.61
N GLY A 12 21.94 10.63 5.68
CA GLY A 12 21.27 9.34 5.62
C GLY A 12 19.93 9.49 4.92
N GLY A 13 19.87 9.09 3.64
CA GLY A 13 18.66 9.07 2.83
C GLY A 13 17.50 8.35 3.51
N GLN A 14 16.62 9.12 4.13
CA GLN A 14 15.34 8.63 4.62
C GLN A 14 14.51 8.26 3.39
N GLN A 15 14.40 6.95 3.12
CA GLN A 15 13.42 6.42 2.18
C GLN A 15 12.04 6.93 2.59
N GLN A 16 11.54 7.95 1.89
CA GLN A 16 10.19 8.44 2.08
C GLN A 16 9.23 7.28 1.82
N LYS A 17 8.61 6.78 2.89
CA LYS A 17 7.53 5.80 2.79
C LYS A 17 6.33 6.50 2.16
N PHE A 18 6.16 6.32 0.87
CA PHE A 18 4.95 6.74 0.18
C PHE A 18 3.78 5.91 0.69
N MET A 19 2.77 6.59 1.23
CA MET A 19 1.51 5.99 1.64
C MET A 19 0.44 6.45 0.67
N ALA A 20 -0.18 5.50 -0.03
CA ALA A 20 -1.38 5.73 -0.80
C ALA A 20 -2.60 5.40 0.05
N LEU A 21 -3.60 6.27 0.02
CA LEU A 21 -4.91 6.04 0.65
C LEU A 21 -5.95 5.99 -0.45
N GLY A 22 -6.79 4.95 -0.41
CA GLY A 22 -7.86 4.74 -1.37
C GLY A 22 -9.04 4.06 -0.72
N SER A 23 -10.11 3.94 -1.49
CA SER A 23 -11.31 3.19 -1.10
C SER A 23 -11.45 1.93 -1.94
N GLY A 24 -12.26 0.99 -1.46
CA GLY A 24 -12.54 -0.24 -2.17
C GLY A 24 -13.86 -0.84 -1.69
N VAL A 25 -14.39 -1.74 -2.49
CA VAL A 25 -15.68 -2.41 -2.24
C VAL A 25 -15.45 -3.91 -2.19
N ILE A 26 -15.95 -4.55 -1.13
CA ILE A 26 -15.94 -6.02 -1.02
C ILE A 26 -17.00 -6.57 -1.97
N ILE A 27 -16.56 -7.40 -2.92
CA ILE A 27 -17.45 -8.04 -3.91
C ILE A 27 -17.74 -9.50 -3.58
N ASP A 28 -16.87 -10.15 -2.80
CA ASP A 28 -17.05 -11.53 -2.33
C ASP A 28 -16.50 -11.61 -0.90
N ALA A 29 -17.40 -11.69 0.08
CA ALA A 29 -17.03 -11.76 1.49
C ALA A 29 -16.47 -13.14 1.87
N ALA A 30 -16.88 -14.21 1.20
CA ALA A 30 -16.42 -15.57 1.49
C ALA A 30 -14.97 -15.77 1.02
N LYS A 31 -14.61 -15.18 -0.13
CA LYS A 31 -13.25 -15.21 -0.68
C LYS A 31 -12.39 -14.02 -0.26
N GLY A 32 -12.99 -12.98 0.31
CA GLY A 32 -12.31 -11.74 0.70
C GLY A 32 -11.88 -10.88 -0.49
N TYR A 33 -12.62 -10.90 -1.59
CA TYR A 33 -12.29 -10.10 -2.77
C TYR A 33 -12.78 -8.67 -2.65
N VAL A 34 -11.88 -7.75 -2.96
CA VAL A 34 -12.10 -6.31 -2.89
C VAL A 34 -11.67 -5.68 -4.22
N VAL A 35 -12.55 -4.87 -4.79
CA VAL A 35 -12.25 -4.06 -5.97
C VAL A 35 -11.82 -2.68 -5.50
N THR A 36 -10.74 -2.16 -6.10
CA THR A 36 -10.20 -0.82 -5.86
C THR A 36 -9.64 -0.25 -7.17
N ASN A 37 -9.13 0.97 -7.15
CA ASN A 37 -8.47 1.56 -8.30
C ASN A 37 -7.05 1.00 -8.48
N ASN A 38 -6.62 0.79 -9.73
CA ASN A 38 -5.28 0.29 -10.02
C ASN A 38 -4.20 1.26 -9.52
N HIS A 39 -4.34 2.56 -9.79
CA HIS A 39 -3.34 3.55 -9.39
C HIS A 39 -3.07 3.59 -7.87
N VAL A 40 -4.01 3.14 -7.04
CA VAL A 40 -3.86 3.05 -5.57
C VAL A 40 -2.89 1.94 -5.18
N VAL A 41 -2.87 0.84 -5.95
CA VAL A 41 -2.07 -0.36 -5.64
C VAL A 41 -0.82 -0.52 -6.51
N ASP A 42 -0.67 0.27 -7.57
CA ASP A 42 0.33 0.06 -8.63
C ASP A 42 1.80 0.17 -8.16
N ASN A 43 2.05 0.78 -7.00
CA ASN A 43 3.37 0.91 -6.38
C ASN A 43 3.39 0.46 -4.91
N ALA A 44 2.36 -0.26 -4.46
CA ALA A 44 2.25 -0.66 -3.08
C ALA A 44 3.09 -1.93 -2.80
N THR A 45 4.15 -1.80 -1.99
CA THR A 45 4.89 -2.96 -1.47
C THR A 45 4.06 -3.75 -0.46
N THR A 46 3.15 -3.08 0.25
CA THR A 46 2.26 -3.69 1.24
C THR A 46 0.90 -3.02 1.14
N ILE A 47 -0.14 -3.83 1.06
CA ILE A 47 -1.53 -3.36 1.01
C ILE A 47 -2.20 -3.76 2.31
N LYS A 48 -2.71 -2.76 3.05
CA LYS A 48 -3.51 -2.97 4.26
C LYS A 48 -4.92 -2.46 4.02
N VAL A 49 -5.90 -3.32 4.25
CA VAL A 49 -7.32 -2.98 4.17
C VAL A 49 -7.82 -2.76 5.59
N GLN A 50 -8.42 -1.61 5.82
CA GLN A 50 -9.14 -1.32 7.06
C GLN A 50 -10.64 -1.42 6.77
N LEU A 51 -11.32 -2.30 7.50
CA LEU A 51 -12.78 -2.41 7.44
C LEU A 51 -13.44 -1.31 8.28
N SER A 52 -14.73 -1.07 8.03
CA SER A 52 -15.53 -0.10 8.78
C SER A 52 -15.65 -0.41 10.28
N ASP A 53 -15.48 -1.68 10.67
CA ASP A 53 -15.43 -2.14 12.05
C ASP A 53 -14.07 -1.86 12.76
N GLY A 54 -13.10 -1.30 12.04
CA GLY A 54 -11.78 -0.95 12.55
C GLY A 54 -10.74 -2.06 12.43
N ARG A 55 -11.11 -3.28 12.02
CA ARG A 55 -10.17 -4.38 11.79
C ARG A 55 -9.29 -4.08 10.59
N LYS A 56 -8.01 -4.50 10.68
CA LYS A 56 -7.02 -4.32 9.63
C LYS A 56 -6.52 -5.67 9.16
N PHE A 57 -6.46 -5.84 7.85
CA PHE A 57 -6.01 -7.08 7.23
C PHE A 57 -4.98 -6.76 6.15
N ASP A 58 -4.02 -7.67 5.98
CA ASP A 58 -3.11 -7.61 4.84
C ASP A 58 -3.82 -8.14 3.59
N ALA A 59 -3.58 -7.51 2.44
CA ALA A 59 -4.16 -7.93 1.17
C ALA A 59 -3.08 -8.18 0.11
N LYS A 60 -3.42 -9.02 -0.87
CA LYS A 60 -2.60 -9.29 -2.05
C LYS A 60 -3.35 -8.90 -3.30
N VAL A 61 -2.62 -8.42 -4.30
CA VAL A 61 -3.18 -8.18 -5.63
C VAL A 61 -3.45 -9.53 -6.29
N VAL A 62 -4.69 -9.74 -6.72
CA VAL A 62 -5.11 -10.91 -7.51
C VAL A 62 -4.96 -10.60 -8.99
N GLY A 63 -5.30 -9.37 -9.40
CA GLY A 63 -5.18 -8.90 -10.77
C GLY A 63 -5.37 -7.40 -10.87
N LYS A 64 -4.89 -6.81 -11.96
CA LYS A 64 -5.04 -5.39 -12.26
C LYS A 64 -5.30 -5.17 -13.75
N ASP A 65 -6.13 -4.18 -14.05
CA ASP A 65 -6.39 -3.67 -15.39
C ASP A 65 -6.05 -2.16 -15.43
N PRO A 66 -4.88 -1.81 -15.98
CA PRO A 66 -4.47 -0.42 -16.13
C PRO A 66 -5.35 0.39 -17.11
N ARG A 67 -6.07 -0.26 -18.04
CA ARG A 67 -6.88 0.46 -19.05
C ARG A 67 -8.14 1.06 -18.45
N SER A 68 -8.77 0.34 -17.53
CA SER A 68 -9.96 0.79 -16.80
C SER A 68 -9.64 1.39 -15.42
N ASP A 69 -8.36 1.43 -15.04
CA ASP A 69 -7.89 1.81 -13.70
C ASP A 69 -8.53 0.99 -12.56
N ILE A 70 -8.69 -0.32 -12.77
CA ILE A 70 -9.30 -1.24 -11.78
C ILE A 70 -8.28 -2.25 -11.30
N ALA A 71 -8.29 -2.56 -10.00
CA ALA A 71 -7.57 -3.68 -9.43
C ALA A 71 -8.45 -4.53 -8.53
N LEU A 72 -8.19 -5.83 -8.55
CA LEU A 72 -8.76 -6.81 -7.65
C LEU A 72 -7.70 -7.21 -6.63
N ILE A 73 -8.01 -7.01 -5.36
CA ILE A 73 -7.19 -7.47 -4.25
C ILE A 73 -7.97 -8.50 -3.43
N GLN A 74 -7.24 -9.36 -2.73
CA GLN A 74 -7.79 -10.35 -1.81
C GLN A 74 -7.24 -10.12 -0.43
N ILE A 75 -8.15 -10.01 0.54
CA ILE A 75 -7.83 -9.96 1.96
C ILE A 75 -7.31 -11.34 2.40
N GLN A 76 -6.12 -11.36 2.97
CA GLN A 76 -5.55 -12.55 3.60
C GLN A 76 -6.04 -12.64 5.04
N GLU A 77 -6.40 -13.85 5.46
CA GLU A 77 -7.01 -14.15 6.76
C GLU A 77 -8.39 -13.50 7.01
N PRO A 78 -9.44 -13.84 6.23
CA PRO A 78 -10.79 -13.76 6.74
C PRO A 78 -10.98 -14.83 7.83
N LYS A 79 -10.26 -14.72 8.96
CA LYS A 79 -10.51 -15.60 10.11
C LYS A 79 -11.90 -15.22 10.64
N THR A 80 -12.83 -16.12 10.36
CA THR A 80 -14.18 -16.28 10.94
C THR A 80 -14.21 -16.05 12.42
#